data_AF-A0A3A4V8V1-F1
#
_entry.id   AF-A0A3A4V8V1-F1
#
_cell.length_a   1.000
_cell.length_b   1.000
_cell.length_c   1.000
_cell.angle_alpha   90.00
_cell.angle_beta   90.00
_cell.angle_gamma   90.00
#
_symmetry.space_group_name_H-M   'P 1'
#
loop_
_entity.id
_entity.type
_entity.pdbx_description
1 polymer ?
#
loop_
_entity_poly.entity_id
_entity_poly.type
_entity_poly.pdbx_seq_one_letter_code
_entity_poly.pdbx_strand_id
1 'polypeptide(L)'
;MRKINILIFMLIVISFTLEIANIYLSNKVTSNSIYASKIEQQIKDLDNKNQILKSDILNYTSFEMISSRAAELGFVENKEYITLSSPLDLAINR
;
A
#
# COMPACT_ATOMS: atom_id res chain seq x y z
N MET A 1 -25.69 -37.96 51.07
CA MET A 1 -24.53 -38.20 50.17
C MET A 1 -24.91 -38.33 48.70
N ARG A 2 -25.93 -39.11 48.31
CA ARG A 2 -26.33 -39.31 46.91
C ARG A 2 -26.63 -38.02 46.10
N LYS A 3 -27.32 -37.04 46.70
CA LYS A 3 -27.60 -35.72 46.08
C LYS A 3 -26.34 -34.86 45.88
N ILE A 4 -25.38 -34.95 46.80
CA ILE A 4 -24.09 -34.27 46.71
C ILE A 4 -23.24 -34.87 45.59
N ASN A 5 -23.24 -36.21 45.45
CA ASN A 5 -22.52 -36.88 44.37
C ASN A 5 -23.07 -36.49 42.98
N ILE A 6 -24.39 -36.28 42.86
CA ILE A 6 -25.02 -35.82 41.61
C ILE A 6 -24.58 -34.39 41.27
N LEU A 7 -24.53 -33.48 42.25
CA LEU A 7 -24.04 -32.11 42.05
C LEU A 7 -22.56 -32.09 41.64
N ILE A 8 -21.73 -32.89 42.29
CA ILE A 8 -20.30 -33.01 41.94
C ILE A 8 -20.14 -33.56 40.52
N PHE A 9 -20.90 -34.60 40.16
CA PHE A 9 -20.87 -35.15 38.81
C PHE A 9 -21.30 -34.13 37.75
N MET A 10 -22.35 -33.35 38.01
CA MET A 10 -22.80 -32.29 37.12
C MET A 10 -21.74 -31.20 36.93
N LEU A 11 -21.07 -30.80 38.01
CA LEU A 11 -19.96 -29.83 37.94
C LEU A 11 -18.80 -30.35 37.09
N ILE A 12 -18.45 -31.63 37.23
CA ILE A 12 -17.39 -32.26 36.43
C ILE A 12 -17.76 -32.23 34.94
N VAL A 13 -19.00 -32.60 34.59
CA VAL A 13 -19.47 -32.59 33.21
C VAL A 13 -19.44 -31.17 32.62
N ILE A 14 -19.95 -30.18 33.36
CA ILE A 14 -19.94 -28.79 32.93
C ILE A 14 -18.49 -28.31 32.72
N SER A 15 -17.60 -28.58 33.67
CA SER A 15 -16.19 -28.23 33.57
C SER A 15 -15.55 -28.82 32.31
N PHE A 16 -15.81 -30.11 32.04
CA PHE A 16 -15.29 -30.78 30.85
C PHE A 16 -15.80 -30.17 29.55
N THR A 17 -17.10 -29.88 29.46
CA THR A 17 -17.68 -29.25 28.27
C THR A 17 -17.11 -27.85 28.02
N LEU A 18 -16.87 -27.09 29.09
CA LEU A 18 -16.31 -25.75 29.01
C LEU A 18 -14.86 -25.78 28.53
N GLU A 19 -14.08 -26.76 29.00
CA GLU A 19 -12.68 -26.95 28.60
C GLU A 19 -12.57 -27.31 27.12
N ILE A 20 -13.40 -28.24 26.62
CA ILE A 20 -13.45 -28.60 25.20
C ILE A 20 -13.84 -27.38 24.35
N ALA A 21 -14.85 -26.62 24.77
CA ALA A 21 -15.27 -25.41 24.06
C ALA A 21 -14.15 -24.36 24.01
N ASN A 22 -13.42 -24.18 25.11
CA ASN A 22 -12.29 -23.25 25.18
C ASN A 22 -11.15 -23.64 24.26
N ILE A 23 -10.79 -24.92 24.21
CA ILE A 23 -9.76 -25.44 23.29
C ILE A 23 -10.17 -25.17 21.83
N TYR A 24 -11.43 -25.46 21.49
CA TYR A 24 -11.94 -25.22 20.15
C TYR A 24 -11.92 -23.73 19.76
N LEU A 25 -12.38 -22.85 20.64
CA LEU A 25 -12.35 -21.39 20.45
C LEU A 25 -10.92 -20.87 20.34
N SER A 26 -10.01 -21.32 21.21
CA SER A 26 -8.60 -20.92 21.19
C SER A 26 -7.92 -21.30 19.89
N ASN A 27 -8.15 -22.51 19.40
CA ASN A 27 -7.62 -22.97 18.12
C ASN A 27 -8.18 -22.16 16.94
N LYS A 28 -9.48 -21.84 16.96
CA LYS A 28 -10.10 -21.02 15.92
C LYS A 28 -9.58 -19.58 15.92
N VAL A 29 -9.45 -18.97 17.10
CA VAL A 29 -8.91 -17.61 17.25
C VAL A 29 -7.45 -17.55 16.81
N THR A 30 -6.65 -18.56 17.17
CA THR A 30 -5.25 -18.67 16.74
C THR A 30 -5.15 -18.79 15.23
N SER A 31 -5.98 -19.65 14.62
CA SER A 31 -6.01 -19.80 13.17
C SER A 31 -6.41 -18.50 12.46
N ASN A 32 -7.48 -17.84 12.93
CA ASN A 32 -7.93 -16.56 12.39
C ASN A 32 -6.87 -15.46 12.54
N SER A 33 -6.13 -15.44 13.65
CA SER A 33 -5.02 -14.51 13.88
C SER A 33 -3.89 -14.72 12.87
N ILE A 34 -3.53 -15.97 12.59
CA ILE A 34 -2.52 -16.31 11.58
C ILE A 34 -2.98 -15.85 10.18
N TYR A 35 -4.23 -16.12 9.81
CA TYR A 35 -4.77 -15.68 8.52
C TYR A 35 -4.80 -14.15 8.41
N ALA A 36 -5.25 -13.45 9.45
CA ALA A 36 -5.28 -11.99 9.49
C ALA A 36 -3.87 -11.41 9.37
N SER A 37 -2.89 -11.97 10.09
CA SER A 37 -1.49 -11.56 10.02
C SER A 37 -0.91 -11.75 8.61
N LYS A 38 -1.24 -12.86 7.95
CA LYS A 38 -0.81 -13.11 6.56
C LYS A 38 -1.41 -12.10 5.59
N ILE A 39 -2.69 -11.75 5.74
CA ILE A 39 -3.35 -10.73 4.93
C ILE A 39 -2.70 -9.35 5.18
N GLU A 40 -2.43 -9.01 6.44
CA GLU A 40 -1.75 -7.75 6.79
C GLU A 40 -0.35 -7.67 6.15
N GLN A 41 0.40 -8.77 6.16
CA GLN A 41 1.70 -8.85 5.52
C GLN A 41 1.61 -8.67 3.99
N GLN A 42 0.60 -9.26 3.35
CA GLN A 42 0.35 -9.09 1.91
C GLN A 42 -0.02 -7.64 1.57
N ILE A 43 -0.84 -6.98 2.40
CA ILE A 43 -1.20 -5.57 2.21
C ILE A 43 0.05 -4.69 2.30
N LYS A 44 0.92 -4.91 3.30
CA LYS A 44 2.17 -4.16 3.46
C LYS A 44 3.12 -4.35 2.27
N ASP A 45 3.25 -5.57 1.77
CA ASP A 45 4.07 -5.86 0.58
C ASP A 45 3.53 -5.14 -0.67
N LEU A 46 2.22 -5.17 -0.88
CA LEU A 46 1.57 -4.46 -1.99
C LEU A 46 1.71 -2.94 -1.88
N ASP A 47 1.60 -2.38 -0.68
CA ASP A 47 1.75 -0.94 -0.47
C ASP A 47 3.19 -0.49 -0.74
N ASN A 48 4.19 -1.24 -0.28
CA ASN A 48 5.60 -1.01 -0.60
C ASN A 48 5.84 -1.04 -2.11
N LYS A 49 5.31 -2.05 -2.82
CA LYS A 49 5.41 -2.14 -4.29
C LYS A 49 4.77 -0.95 -4.99
N ASN A 50 3.61 -0.50 -4.51
CA ASN A 50 2.94 0.68 -5.05
C ASN A 50 3.75 1.96 -4.83
N GLN A 51 4.40 2.11 -3.68
CA GLN A 51 5.27 3.25 -3.41
C GLN A 51 6.48 3.27 -4.34
N ILE A 52 7.15 2.12 -4.52
CA ILE A 52 8.26 1.98 -5.47
C ILE A 52 7.79 2.31 -6.88
N LEU A 53 6.68 1.73 -7.33
CA LEU A 53 6.15 1.99 -8.66
C LEU A 53 5.81 3.47 -8.88
N LYS A 54 5.23 4.14 -7.88
CA LYS A 54 4.98 5.58 -7.95
C LYS A 54 6.28 6.38 -8.07
N SER A 55 7.30 6.03 -7.30
CA SER A 55 8.63 6.63 -7.39
C SER A 55 9.24 6.44 -8.79
N ASP A 56 9.14 5.23 -9.34
CA ASP A 56 9.65 4.91 -10.67
C ASP A 56 8.92 5.71 -11.75
N ILE A 57 7.59 5.81 -11.67
CA ILE A 57 6.79 6.63 -12.60
C ILE A 57 7.23 8.09 -12.53
N LEU A 58 7.42 8.66 -11.33
CA LEU A 58 7.89 10.04 -11.18
C LEU A 58 9.28 10.22 -11.79
N ASN A 59 10.17 9.24 -11.62
CA ASN A 59 11.51 9.28 -12.22
C ASN A 59 11.43 9.23 -13.75
N TYR A 60 10.65 8.31 -14.32
CA TYR A 60 10.49 8.18 -15.77
C TYR A 60 9.74 9.35 -16.42
N THR A 61 8.83 9.99 -15.68
CA THR A 61 8.09 11.18 -16.14
C THR A 61 8.79 12.49 -15.81
N SER A 62 9.94 12.44 -15.14
CA SER A 62 10.71 13.64 -14.88
C SER A 62 11.24 14.22 -16.20
N PHE A 63 11.23 15.55 -16.29
CA PHE A 63 11.67 16.27 -17.48
C PHE A 63 13.10 15.89 -17.88
N GLU A 64 13.98 15.65 -16.90
CA GLU A 64 15.36 15.22 -17.11
C GLU A 64 15.45 13.85 -17.79
N MET A 65 14.66 12.87 -17.35
CA MET A 65 14.66 11.55 -17.96
C MET A 65 14.06 11.60 -19.37
N ILE A 66 13.01 12.39 -19.56
CA ILE A 66 12.40 12.60 -20.88
C ILE A 66 13.38 13.29 -21.83
N SER A 67 14.06 14.35 -21.40
CA SER A 67 15.02 15.10 -22.21
C SER A 67 16.24 14.25 -22.54
N SER A 68 16.77 13.49 -21.58
CA SER A 68 17.84 12.53 -21.78
C SER A 68 17.44 11.46 -22.80
N ARG A 69 16.25 10.88 -22.67
CA ARG A 69 15.73 9.88 -23.61
C ARG A 69 15.49 10.45 -25.00
N ALA A 70 14.99 11.68 -25.09
CA ALA A 70 14.80 12.38 -26.34
C ALA A 70 16.15 12.63 -27.04
N ALA A 71 17.17 13.06 -26.29
CA ALA A 71 18.53 13.25 -26.81
C ALA A 71 19.14 11.93 -27.32
N GLU A 72 18.97 10.81 -26.60
CA GLU A 72 19.37 9.47 -27.07
C GLU A 72 18.70 9.09 -28.39
N LEU A 73 17.44 9.48 -28.58
CA LEU A 73 16.67 9.24 -29.81
C LEU A 73 16.98 10.24 -30.93
N GLY A 74 17.95 11.14 -30.74
CA GLY A 74 18.37 12.11 -31.74
C GLY A 74 17.52 13.38 -31.80
N PHE A 75 16.68 13.64 -30.80
CA PHE A 75 16.01 14.93 -30.66
C PHE A 75 17.03 16.01 -30.31
N VAL A 76 17.10 17.05 -31.14
CA VAL A 76 17.92 18.23 -30.90
C VAL A 76 16.99 19.37 -30.52
N GLU A 77 17.10 19.87 -29.29
CA GLU A 77 16.29 20.98 -28.80
C GLU A 77 16.60 22.25 -29.62
N ASN A 78 15.60 22.73 -30.36
CA ASN A 78 15.72 23.99 -31.09
C ASN A 78 15.65 25.15 -30.10
N LYS A 79 16.81 25.75 -29.79
CA LYS A 79 16.87 26.96 -28.96
C LYS A 79 16.36 28.14 -29.78
N GLU A 80 15.05 28.32 -29.81
CA GLU A 80 14.46 29.55 -30.33
C GLU A 80 14.82 30.71 -29.39
N TYR A 81 15.65 31.62 -29.90
CA TYR A 81 15.94 32.87 -29.21
C TYR A 81 14.71 33.75 -29.29
N ILE A 82 13.95 33.85 -28.19
CA ILE A 82 12.88 34.85 -28.06
C ILE A 82 13.57 36.20 -27.87
N THR A 83 13.77 36.94 -28.96
CA THR A 83 14.28 38.31 -28.93
C THR A 83 13.12 39.28 -28.67
N LEU A 84 13.08 39.90 -27.50
CA LEU A 84 12.13 40.98 -27.16
C LEU A 84 12.44 42.32 -27.85
N SER A 85 13.50 42.35 -28.65
CA SER A 85 13.95 43.52 -29.41
C SER A 85 13.46 43.46 -30.85
N SER A 86 12.16 43.32 -31.07
CA SER A 86 11.58 43.83 -32.32
C SER A 86 11.50 45.35 -32.17
N PRO A 87 12.20 46.16 -32.99
CA PRO A 87 12.07 47.61 -32.92
C PRO A 87 10.59 47.96 -33.10
N LEU A 88 10.05 48.73 -32.15
CA LEU A 88 8.71 49.26 -32.24
C LEU A 88 8.74 50.33 -33.35
N ASP A 89 8.04 50.09 -34.46
CA ASP A 89 7.89 51.10 -35.51
C ASP A 89 7.13 52.30 -34.93
N LEU A 90 7.88 53.35 -34.56
CA LEU A 90 7.30 54.62 -34.14
C LEU A 90 6.77 55.33 -35.39
N ALA A 91 5.46 55.55 -35.43
CA ALA A 91 4.83 56.34 -36.49
C ALA A 91 5.36 57.78 -36.46
N ILE A 92 6.21 58.13 -37.43
CA ILE A 92 6.67 59.51 -37.66
C ILE A 92 5.51 60.28 -38.30
N ASN A 93 4.87 61.15 -37.52
CA ASN A 93 3.88 62.09 -38.04
C ASN A 93 4.62 63.27 -38.69
N ARG A 94 4.42 63.47 -40.00
CA ARG A 94 4.91 64.65 -40.75
C ARG A 94 3.74 65.56 -41.07
#